data_AF-A0A6A7N2A6-F1
#
_entry.id   AF-A0A6A7N2A6-F1
#
_cell.length_a   1.000
_cell.length_b   1.000
_cell.length_c   1.000
_cell.angle_alpha   90.00
_cell.angle_beta   90.00
_cell.angle_gamma   90.00
#
_symmetry.space_group_name_H-M   'P 1'
#
loop_
_entity.id
_entity.type
_entity.pdbx_description
1 polymer ?
#
loop_
_entity_poly.entity_id
_entity_poly.type
_entity_poly.pdbx_seq_one_letter_code
_entity_poly.pdbx_strand_id
1 'polypeptide(L)'
;MPSVYVKLRELWRQCHEVRVGYLARTRELLEEVKRPAANAAFEQLLGEVAALHCRIFRRSPRRRPELIALLQGAVYTAAHDVDKGRELYKQAEQRFQQSMQTTNQLAFIGGAFFGALIGMIAGYWMIGLTTSKLPLAGNLADGQTIASLCFYGLFGSLTSIWLRVSAMSLQQVDSLAFVIVSGMIQPFIALGFVAVIFVIIRYQVLGISIGTEGNKEAVLWVAAFLCGFSERFAPAILNSTAAAFTAGKSASK
;
A
#
# COMPACT_ATOMS: atom_id res chain seq x y z
N MET A 1 21.34 37.18 -6.07
CA MET A 1 20.47 35.97 -6.06
C MET A 1 20.78 35.17 -7.32
N PRO A 2 21.26 33.93 -7.24
CA PRO A 2 21.42 33.10 -8.43
C PRO A 2 20.06 33.00 -9.13
N SER A 3 20.01 33.34 -10.42
CA SER A 3 18.73 33.42 -11.14
C SER A 3 18.04 32.05 -11.10
N VAL A 4 16.72 32.06 -11.00
CA VAL A 4 15.87 30.86 -10.98
C VAL A 4 16.23 29.91 -12.14
N TYR A 5 16.71 30.46 -13.26
CA TYR A 5 17.32 29.75 -14.37
C TYR A 5 18.45 28.79 -13.98
N VAL A 6 19.35 29.14 -13.06
CA VAL A 6 20.49 28.28 -12.66
C VAL A 6 20.01 27.07 -11.85
N LYS A 7 19.06 27.27 -10.93
CA LYS A 7 18.48 26.20 -10.10
C LYS A 7 17.58 25.28 -10.93
N LEU A 8 16.85 25.85 -11.89
CA LEU A 8 16.17 25.11 -12.95
C LEU A 8 17.18 24.32 -13.79
N ARG A 9 18.35 24.88 -14.14
CA ARG A 9 19.43 24.26 -14.95
C ARG A 9 20.07 23.02 -14.29
N GLU A 10 20.16 23.00 -12.96
CA GLU A 10 20.70 21.86 -12.20
C GLU A 10 19.69 20.72 -12.04
N LEU A 11 18.45 21.02 -11.65
CA LEU A 11 17.34 20.05 -11.69
C LEU A 11 17.09 19.56 -13.13
N TRP A 12 17.37 20.42 -14.11
CA TRP A 12 17.39 20.11 -15.53
C TRP A 12 18.46 19.07 -15.90
N ARG A 13 19.70 19.24 -15.44
CA ARG A 13 20.83 18.36 -15.82
C ARG A 13 20.60 16.91 -15.38
N GLN A 14 19.94 16.70 -14.25
CA GLN A 14 19.60 15.35 -13.76
C GLN A 14 18.49 14.64 -14.55
N CYS A 15 17.62 15.36 -15.28
CA CYS A 15 16.60 14.77 -16.17
C CYS A 15 17.07 14.68 -17.64
N HIS A 16 18.34 15.01 -17.96
CA HIS A 16 18.85 15.42 -19.28
C HIS A 16 19.02 14.33 -20.36
N GLU A 17 19.12 13.05 -20.01
CA GLU A 17 19.33 12.04 -21.05
C GLU A 17 18.07 11.67 -21.83
N VAL A 18 16.87 11.90 -21.29
CA VAL A 18 15.62 11.55 -22.00
C VAL A 18 14.93 12.76 -22.65
N ARG A 19 15.72 13.79 -22.90
CA ARG A 19 15.23 15.18 -22.88
C ARG A 19 15.31 15.93 -24.20
N VAL A 20 16.08 15.41 -25.15
CA VAL A 20 16.53 16.21 -26.29
C VAL A 20 15.37 16.61 -27.22
N GLY A 21 14.35 15.76 -27.40
CA GLY A 21 13.21 16.06 -28.29
C GLY A 21 12.15 17.00 -27.70
N TYR A 22 11.78 16.80 -26.43
CA TYR A 22 10.68 17.56 -25.81
C TYR A 22 11.09 19.01 -25.49
N LEU A 23 12.35 19.21 -25.13
CA LEU A 23 12.90 20.53 -24.81
C LEU A 23 13.14 21.39 -26.03
N ALA A 24 13.56 20.80 -27.16
CA ALA A 24 13.67 21.54 -28.40
C ALA A 24 12.31 22.17 -28.75
N ARG A 25 11.23 21.38 -28.65
CA ARG A 25 9.87 21.83 -28.95
C ARG A 25 9.30 22.81 -27.93
N THR A 26 9.57 22.65 -26.63
CA THR A 26 9.13 23.64 -25.62
C THR A 26 9.95 24.92 -25.66
N ARG A 27 11.23 24.85 -26.04
CA ARG A 27 12.06 26.04 -26.27
C ARG A 27 11.64 26.79 -27.52
N GLU A 28 11.34 26.09 -28.62
CA GLU A 28 10.73 26.69 -29.82
C GLU A 28 9.42 27.40 -29.47
N LEU A 29 8.52 26.74 -28.72
CA LEU A 29 7.27 27.36 -28.26
C LEU A 29 7.50 28.58 -27.36
N LEU A 30 8.54 28.56 -26.51
CA LEU A 30 8.91 29.69 -25.65
C LEU A 30 9.58 30.84 -26.43
N GLU A 31 10.29 30.55 -27.52
CA GLU A 31 10.88 31.54 -28.42
C GLU A 31 9.82 32.17 -29.34
N GLU A 32 8.77 31.42 -29.70
CA GLU A 32 7.64 31.88 -30.51
C GLU A 32 6.68 32.79 -29.73
N VAL A 33 6.50 32.54 -28.43
CA VAL A 33 5.84 33.49 -27.51
C VAL A 33 6.79 34.65 -27.24
N LYS A 34 6.79 35.64 -28.14
CA LYS A 34 7.50 36.92 -28.00
C LYS A 34 7.14 37.60 -26.67
N ARG A 35 7.99 37.38 -25.66
CA ARG A 35 7.96 37.97 -24.32
C ARG A 35 6.60 37.82 -23.63
N PRO A 36 6.29 36.65 -23.03
CA PRO A 36 5.30 36.67 -21.95
C PRO A 36 5.79 37.71 -20.93
N ALA A 37 4.90 38.58 -20.46
CA ALA A 37 5.23 39.49 -19.37
C ALA A 37 5.94 38.65 -18.29
N ALA A 38 7.17 39.04 -17.92
CA ALA A 38 8.04 38.32 -17.01
C ALA A 38 7.41 38.29 -15.61
N ASN A 39 6.37 37.49 -15.47
CA ASN A 39 5.52 37.40 -14.32
C ASN A 39 6.03 36.22 -13.51
N ALA A 40 6.43 36.48 -12.26
CA ALA A 40 6.93 35.45 -11.34
C ALA A 40 5.99 34.22 -11.24
N ALA A 41 4.67 34.43 -11.42
CA ALA A 41 3.66 33.38 -11.46
C ALA A 41 3.83 32.38 -12.62
N PHE A 42 4.26 32.86 -13.80
CA PHE A 42 4.55 32.01 -14.96
C PHE A 42 5.82 31.19 -14.73
N GLU A 43 6.88 31.81 -14.21
CA GLU A 43 8.13 31.11 -13.87
C GLU A 43 7.91 30.01 -12.81
N GLN A 44 7.10 30.30 -11.79
CA GLN A 44 6.72 29.32 -10.78
C GLN A 44 5.98 28.13 -11.41
N LEU A 45 5.01 28.39 -12.28
CA LEU A 45 4.26 27.34 -12.97
C LEU A 45 5.17 26.47 -13.85
N LEU A 46 6.15 27.05 -14.55
CA LEU A 46 7.14 26.30 -15.32
C LEU A 46 7.96 25.36 -14.43
N GLY A 47 8.35 25.80 -13.24
CA GLY A 47 9.02 24.95 -12.25
C GLY A 47 8.15 23.79 -11.79
N GLU A 48 6.88 24.05 -11.49
CA GLU A 48 5.88 23.05 -11.09
C GLU A 48 5.62 22.00 -12.20
N VAL A 49 5.48 22.45 -13.45
CA VAL A 49 5.33 21.59 -14.65
C VAL A 49 6.57 20.73 -14.86
N ALA A 50 7.77 21.31 -14.76
CA ALA A 50 9.01 20.57 -14.94
C ALA A 50 9.19 19.49 -13.85
N ALA A 51 8.88 19.81 -12.60
CA ALA A 51 8.92 18.86 -11.49
C ALA A 51 7.93 17.71 -11.69
N LEU A 52 6.69 18.01 -12.10
CA LEU A 52 5.68 16.99 -12.41
C LEU A 52 6.09 16.11 -13.60
N HIS A 53 6.66 16.70 -14.65
CA HIS A 53 7.17 15.96 -15.80
C HIS A 53 8.29 14.99 -15.43
N CYS A 54 9.27 15.41 -14.60
CA CYS A 54 10.31 14.51 -14.09
C CYS A 54 9.73 13.38 -13.22
N ARG A 55 8.71 13.65 -12.38
CA ARG A 55 7.99 12.63 -11.60
C ARG A 55 7.29 11.59 -12.49
N ILE A 56 6.55 12.05 -13.51
CA ILE A 56 5.90 11.17 -14.50
C ILE A 56 6.95 10.30 -15.19
N PHE A 57 8.06 10.92 -15.60
CA PHE A 57 9.11 10.26 -16.35
C PHE A 57 9.76 9.11 -15.57
N ARG A 58 10.09 9.35 -14.29
CA ARG A 58 10.74 8.39 -13.40
C ARG A 58 9.90 7.13 -13.15
N ARG A 59 8.56 7.22 -13.26
CA ARG A 59 7.66 6.16 -12.78
C ARG A 59 6.94 5.37 -13.87
N SER A 60 6.57 5.97 -15.00
CA SER A 60 5.84 5.24 -16.04
C SER A 60 6.21 5.65 -17.46
N PRO A 61 6.87 4.76 -18.23
CA PRO A 61 7.19 5.05 -19.62
C PRO A 61 6.03 5.06 -20.60
N ARG A 62 4.92 4.39 -20.25
CA ARG A 62 3.88 3.99 -21.22
C ARG A 62 2.63 4.87 -21.21
N ARG A 63 2.31 5.57 -20.12
CA ARG A 63 1.09 6.42 -19.99
C ARG A 63 1.34 7.90 -20.26
N ARG A 64 2.17 8.19 -21.25
CA ARG A 64 2.81 9.49 -21.45
C ARG A 64 2.03 10.51 -22.30
N PRO A 65 1.35 10.16 -23.40
CA PRO A 65 1.01 11.17 -24.41
C PRO A 65 -0.03 12.18 -23.90
N GLU A 66 -1.05 11.71 -23.18
CA GLU A 66 -2.13 12.59 -22.69
C GLU A 66 -1.67 13.55 -21.58
N LEU A 67 -0.94 13.05 -20.57
CA LEU A 67 -0.41 13.89 -19.50
C LEU A 67 0.62 14.88 -20.04
N ILE A 68 1.47 14.45 -20.98
CA ILE A 68 2.42 15.33 -21.63
C ILE A 68 1.70 16.39 -22.45
N ALA A 69 0.68 16.04 -23.23
CA ALA A 69 -0.12 17.01 -23.99
C ALA A 69 -0.81 18.03 -23.08
N LEU A 70 -1.35 17.60 -21.93
CA LEU A 70 -1.93 18.51 -20.93
C LEU A 70 -0.89 19.46 -20.33
N LEU A 71 0.32 18.96 -20.02
CA LEU A 71 1.40 19.81 -19.52
C LEU A 71 1.88 20.81 -20.59
N GLN A 72 1.96 20.40 -21.86
CA GLN A 72 2.27 21.31 -22.97
C GLN A 72 1.17 22.38 -23.12
N GLY A 73 -0.10 21.97 -23.09
CA GLY A 73 -1.24 22.87 -23.15
C GLY A 73 -1.26 23.86 -21.98
N ALA A 74 -0.90 23.41 -20.78
CA ALA A 74 -0.76 24.27 -19.61
C ALA A 74 0.30 25.35 -19.82
N VAL A 75 1.48 24.99 -20.33
CA VAL A 75 2.56 25.95 -20.62
C VAL A 75 2.17 26.94 -21.72
N TYR A 76 1.60 26.45 -22.82
CA TYR A 76 1.17 27.29 -23.94
C TYR A 76 0.06 28.27 -23.54
N THR A 77 -0.91 27.79 -22.76
CA THR A 77 -2.01 28.63 -22.26
C THR A 77 -1.49 29.64 -21.23
N ALA A 78 -0.60 29.21 -20.33
CA ALA A 78 0.00 30.08 -19.32
C ALA A 78 0.80 31.25 -19.90
N ALA A 79 1.33 31.10 -21.12
CA ALA A 79 2.04 32.15 -21.83
C ALA A 79 1.14 33.35 -22.19
N HIS A 80 -0.17 33.10 -22.32
CA HIS A 80 -1.18 34.12 -22.60
C HIS A 80 -1.99 34.48 -21.35
N ASP A 81 -2.33 33.48 -20.53
CA ASP A 81 -3.20 33.57 -19.34
C ASP A 81 -2.73 32.55 -18.29
N VAL A 82 -2.01 33.03 -17.27
CA VAL A 82 -1.38 32.20 -16.24
C VAL A 82 -2.41 31.43 -15.42
N ASP A 83 -3.59 31.99 -15.18
CA ASP A 83 -4.62 31.36 -14.36
C ASP A 83 -5.22 30.15 -15.08
N LYS A 84 -5.52 30.29 -16.37
CA LYS A 84 -5.97 29.15 -17.20
C LYS A 84 -4.89 28.09 -17.35
N GLY A 85 -3.63 28.51 -17.51
CA GLY A 85 -2.51 27.57 -17.53
C GLY A 85 -2.36 26.79 -16.22
N ARG A 86 -2.57 27.45 -15.08
CA ARG A 86 -2.57 26.82 -13.75
C ARG A 86 -3.75 25.87 -13.56
N GLU A 87 -4.91 26.17 -14.12
CA GLU A 87 -6.06 25.26 -14.12
C GLU A 87 -5.74 23.97 -14.90
N LEU A 88 -5.18 24.07 -16.11
CA LEU A 88 -4.75 22.92 -16.89
C LEU A 88 -3.66 22.10 -16.18
N TYR A 89 -2.73 22.77 -15.50
CA TYR A 89 -1.73 22.09 -14.67
C TYR A 89 -2.37 21.29 -13.53
N LYS A 90 -3.32 21.88 -12.81
CA LYS A 90 -4.06 21.18 -11.72
C LYS A 90 -4.81 19.97 -12.26
N GLN A 91 -5.43 20.08 -13.44
CA GLN A 91 -6.08 18.94 -14.10
C GLN A 91 -5.08 17.83 -14.44
N ALA A 92 -3.90 18.18 -14.97
CA ALA A 92 -2.84 17.21 -15.25
C ALA A 92 -2.32 16.54 -13.97
N GLU A 93 -2.12 17.31 -12.89
CA GLU A 93 -1.70 16.80 -11.59
C GLU A 93 -2.74 15.85 -11.00
N GLN A 94 -4.03 16.22 -11.02
CA GLN A 94 -5.12 15.38 -10.53
C GLN A 94 -5.20 14.05 -11.29
N ARG A 95 -5.10 14.07 -12.63
CA ARG A 95 -5.09 12.85 -13.44
C ARG A 95 -3.86 11.98 -13.15
N PHE A 96 -2.70 12.60 -12.96
CA PHE A 96 -1.50 11.88 -12.56
C PHE A 96 -1.68 11.20 -11.20
N GLN A 97 -2.16 11.92 -10.19
CA GLN A 97 -2.42 11.39 -8.85
C GLN A 97 -3.46 10.25 -8.87
N GLN A 98 -4.53 10.36 -9.66
CA GLN A 98 -5.52 9.30 -9.84
C GLN A 98 -4.90 8.04 -10.45
N SER A 99 -4.16 8.17 -11.56
CA SER A 99 -3.48 7.02 -12.18
C SER A 99 -2.48 6.38 -11.21
N MET A 100 -1.79 7.19 -10.42
CA MET A 100 -0.79 6.75 -9.45
C MET A 100 -1.42 6.00 -8.28
N GLN A 101 -2.55 6.50 -7.78
CA GLN A 101 -3.32 5.82 -6.75
C GLN A 101 -3.73 4.42 -7.21
N THR A 102 -4.29 4.28 -8.42
CA THR A 102 -4.70 2.97 -8.94
C THR A 102 -3.51 2.02 -9.09
N THR A 103 -2.38 2.50 -9.63
CA THR A 103 -1.17 1.66 -9.77
C THR A 103 -0.63 1.22 -8.41
N ASN A 104 -0.61 2.11 -7.42
CA ASN A 104 -0.12 1.77 -6.09
C ASN A 104 -1.07 0.83 -5.35
N GLN A 105 -2.38 1.04 -5.47
CA GLN A 105 -3.38 0.12 -4.93
C GLN A 105 -3.23 -1.28 -5.52
N LEU A 106 -3.04 -1.39 -6.84
CA LEU A 106 -2.78 -2.69 -7.49
C LEU A 106 -1.46 -3.32 -7.05
N ALA A 107 -0.39 -2.53 -6.92
CA ALA A 107 0.89 -3.02 -6.43
C ALA A 107 0.80 -3.49 -4.97
N PHE A 108 0.05 -2.79 -4.13
CA PHE A 108 -0.21 -3.16 -2.74
C PHE A 108 -0.99 -4.47 -2.64
N ILE A 109 -2.08 -4.60 -3.41
CA ILE A 109 -2.86 -5.84 -3.50
C ILE A 109 -1.97 -6.98 -4.00
N GLY A 110 -1.18 -6.75 -5.06
CA GLY A 110 -0.24 -7.74 -5.59
C GLY A 110 0.78 -8.20 -4.55
N GLY A 111 1.33 -7.26 -3.77
CA GLY A 111 2.20 -7.57 -2.64
C GLY A 111 1.51 -8.43 -1.58
N ALA A 112 0.27 -8.08 -1.22
CA ALA A 112 -0.52 -8.86 -0.25
C ALA A 112 -0.81 -10.29 -0.73
N PHE A 113 -1.19 -10.47 -2.01
CA PHE A 113 -1.36 -11.80 -2.61
C PHE A 113 -0.06 -12.61 -2.56
N PHE A 114 1.07 -11.99 -2.88
CA PHE A 114 2.37 -12.66 -2.82
C PHE A 114 2.75 -13.06 -1.40
N GLY A 115 2.53 -12.17 -0.42
CA GLY A 115 2.75 -12.46 1.00
C GLY A 115 1.86 -13.61 1.49
N ALA A 116 0.59 -13.62 1.09
CA ALA A 116 -0.34 -14.68 1.43
C ALA A 116 0.06 -16.03 0.79
N LEU A 117 0.54 -16.02 -0.46
CA LEU A 117 1.06 -17.23 -1.11
C LEU A 117 2.27 -17.79 -0.36
N ILE A 118 3.22 -16.94 0.04
CA ILE A 118 4.36 -17.36 0.86
C ILE A 118 3.88 -17.94 2.19
N GLY A 119 2.95 -17.27 2.88
CA GLY A 119 2.35 -17.76 4.13
C GLY A 119 1.67 -19.11 3.98
N MET A 120 0.94 -19.33 2.88
CA MET A 120 0.30 -20.61 2.55
C MET A 120 1.34 -21.72 2.34
N ILE A 121 2.39 -21.46 1.56
CA ILE A 121 3.47 -22.41 1.32
C ILE A 121 4.15 -22.75 2.65
N ALA A 122 4.46 -21.76 3.48
CA ALA A 122 5.05 -21.97 4.80
C ALA A 122 4.14 -22.82 5.70
N GLY A 123 2.83 -22.54 5.72
CA GLY A 123 1.84 -23.32 6.48
C GLY A 123 1.75 -24.78 5.99
N TYR A 124 1.83 -25.03 4.69
CA TYR A 124 1.85 -26.38 4.14
C TYR A 124 3.16 -27.12 4.48
N TRP A 125 4.30 -26.43 4.39
CA TRP A 125 5.60 -26.97 4.79
C TRP A 125 5.61 -27.40 6.28
N MET A 126 4.87 -26.70 7.14
CA MET A 126 4.75 -27.06 8.55
C MET A 126 4.13 -28.45 8.77
N ILE A 127 3.25 -28.93 7.89
CA ILE A 127 2.68 -30.30 7.97
C ILE A 127 3.79 -31.37 7.89
N GLY A 128 4.78 -31.14 7.03
CA GLY A 128 5.95 -32.02 6.89
C GLY A 128 6.92 -31.94 8.08
N LEU A 129 6.96 -30.81 8.78
CA LEU A 129 7.82 -30.60 9.95
C LEU A 129 7.21 -31.16 11.24
N THR A 130 5.89 -31.07 11.41
CA THR A 130 5.17 -31.66 12.55
C THR A 130 5.26 -33.18 12.56
N THR A 131 5.33 -33.81 11.38
CA THR A 131 5.44 -35.26 11.23
C THR A 131 6.85 -35.79 11.42
N SER A 132 7.88 -34.94 11.28
CA SER A 132 9.26 -35.43 11.20
C SER A 132 10.10 -35.23 12.46
N LYS A 133 10.26 -34.02 13.07
CA LYS A 133 11.35 -33.82 14.08
C LYS A 133 11.19 -32.71 15.13
N LEU A 134 10.02 -32.06 15.29
CA LEU A 134 9.85 -30.94 16.25
C LEU A 134 8.80 -31.26 17.34
N PRO A 135 9.23 -31.76 18.52
CA PRO A 135 8.31 -32.18 19.58
C PRO A 135 7.49 -31.02 20.17
N LEU A 136 7.96 -29.78 20.02
CA LEU A 136 7.26 -28.61 20.56
C LEU A 136 6.02 -28.24 19.74
N ALA A 137 6.03 -28.41 18.40
CA ALA A 137 4.90 -28.05 17.54
C ALA A 137 3.83 -29.15 17.48
N GLY A 138 4.25 -30.42 17.41
CA GLY A 138 3.33 -31.56 17.36
C GLY A 138 2.46 -31.72 18.61
N ASN A 139 2.92 -31.20 19.76
CA ASN A 139 2.14 -31.20 21.00
C ASN A 139 1.05 -30.11 21.06
N LEU A 140 1.17 -29.03 20.27
CA LEU A 140 0.18 -27.94 20.28
C LEU A 140 -0.98 -28.17 19.30
N ALA A 141 -0.68 -28.62 18.08
CA ALA A 141 -1.68 -28.79 17.03
C ALA A 141 -1.20 -29.79 15.97
N ASP A 142 -2.14 -30.52 15.36
CA ASP A 142 -1.87 -31.29 14.15
C ASP A 142 -1.56 -30.33 12.98
N GLY A 143 -0.68 -30.77 12.07
CA GLY A 143 -0.31 -30.02 10.88
C GLY A 143 -1.52 -29.60 10.04
N GLN A 144 -2.57 -30.43 9.96
CA GLN A 144 -3.81 -30.07 9.26
C GLN A 144 -4.54 -28.90 9.92
N THR A 145 -4.55 -28.83 11.25
CA THR A 145 -5.11 -27.70 11.99
C THR A 145 -4.31 -26.44 11.72
N ILE A 146 -2.97 -26.51 11.74
CA ILE A 146 -2.12 -25.35 11.44
C ILE A 146 -2.35 -24.86 10.00
N ALA A 147 -2.40 -25.76 9.03
CA ALA A 147 -2.60 -25.41 7.63
C ALA A 147 -3.97 -24.77 7.38
N SER A 148 -5.03 -25.31 7.99
CA SER A 148 -6.38 -24.72 7.88
C SER A 148 -6.47 -23.35 8.56
N LEU A 149 -5.88 -23.18 9.75
CA LEU A 149 -5.81 -21.87 10.42
C LEU A 149 -5.06 -20.83 9.58
N CYS A 150 -3.93 -21.23 8.98
CA CYS A 150 -3.19 -20.37 8.06
C CYS A 150 -4.05 -19.99 6.85
N PHE A 151 -4.74 -20.95 6.24
CA PHE A 151 -5.61 -20.69 5.09
C PHE A 151 -6.73 -19.69 5.41
N TYR A 152 -7.52 -19.95 6.46
CA TYR A 152 -8.63 -19.06 6.83
C TYR A 152 -8.13 -17.69 7.30
N GLY A 153 -7.02 -17.64 8.05
CA GLY A 153 -6.38 -16.41 8.48
C GLY A 153 -5.89 -15.54 7.31
N LEU A 154 -5.19 -16.15 6.35
CA LEU A 154 -4.70 -15.45 5.16
C LEU A 154 -5.86 -15.00 4.26
N PHE A 155 -6.89 -15.83 4.10
CA PHE A 155 -8.08 -15.47 3.33
C PHE A 155 -8.84 -14.29 3.96
N GLY A 156 -8.97 -14.30 5.30
CA GLY A 156 -9.50 -13.16 6.05
C GLY A 156 -8.70 -11.89 5.81
N SER A 157 -7.36 -11.97 5.90
CA SER A 157 -6.47 -10.84 5.64
C SER A 157 -6.61 -10.27 4.23
N LEU A 158 -6.67 -11.14 3.20
CA LEU A 158 -6.88 -10.70 1.82
C LEU A 158 -8.23 -10.01 1.63
N THR A 159 -9.29 -10.55 2.24
CA THR A 159 -10.64 -9.95 2.18
C THR A 159 -10.62 -8.58 2.87
N SER A 160 -9.96 -8.46 4.01
CA SER A 160 -9.77 -7.19 4.71
C SER A 160 -9.05 -6.15 3.86
N ILE A 161 -7.97 -6.56 3.20
CA ILE A 161 -7.18 -5.69 2.32
C ILE A 161 -8.03 -5.25 1.14
N TRP A 162 -8.81 -6.16 0.53
CA TRP A 162 -9.68 -5.84 -0.59
C TRP A 162 -10.73 -4.80 -0.22
N LEU A 163 -11.36 -4.92 0.95
CA LEU A 163 -12.34 -3.94 1.42
C LEU A 163 -11.70 -2.59 1.78
N ARG A 164 -10.45 -2.60 2.27
CA ARG A 164 -9.74 -1.38 2.71
C ARG A 164 -9.05 -0.65 1.56
N VAL A 165 -8.68 -1.33 0.48
CA VAL A 165 -7.81 -0.75 -0.57
C VAL A 165 -8.43 0.47 -1.25
N SER A 166 -9.76 0.48 -1.40
CA SER A 166 -10.51 1.62 -1.97
C SER A 166 -10.38 2.88 -1.12
N ALA A 167 -10.23 2.74 0.19
CA ALA A 167 -10.07 3.84 1.14
C ALA A 167 -8.61 4.27 1.37
N MET A 168 -7.62 3.47 0.94
CA MET A 168 -6.21 3.81 1.14
C MET A 168 -5.72 4.86 0.14
N SER A 169 -5.35 6.04 0.66
CA SER A 169 -4.69 7.09 -0.11
C SER A 169 -3.20 6.80 -0.26
N LEU A 170 -2.83 5.96 -1.22
CA LEU A 170 -1.42 5.64 -1.54
C LEU A 170 -0.75 6.66 -2.49
N GLN A 171 -1.29 7.88 -2.57
CA GLN A 171 -0.86 8.90 -3.53
C GLN A 171 0.54 9.44 -3.24
N GLN A 172 0.96 9.46 -1.97
CA GLN A 172 2.21 10.08 -1.52
C GLN A 172 3.42 9.15 -1.55
N VAL A 173 3.23 7.85 -1.81
CA VAL A 173 4.34 6.89 -1.77
C VAL A 173 5.03 6.83 -3.13
N ASP A 174 6.26 7.33 -3.17
CA ASP A 174 7.06 7.42 -4.40
C ASP A 174 7.68 6.07 -4.83
N SER A 175 7.95 5.17 -3.87
CA SER A 175 8.58 3.88 -4.14
C SER A 175 7.56 2.76 -4.28
N LEU A 176 7.43 2.20 -5.48
CA LEU A 176 6.58 1.04 -5.75
C LEU A 176 7.03 -0.20 -4.97
N ALA A 177 8.33 -0.40 -4.81
CA ALA A 177 8.88 -1.51 -4.02
C ALA A 177 8.42 -1.43 -2.56
N PHE A 178 8.41 -0.22 -1.98
CA PHE A 178 7.91 -0.03 -0.62
C PHE A 178 6.42 -0.36 -0.51
N VAL A 179 5.62 0.06 -1.50
CA VAL A 179 4.18 -0.29 -1.56
C VAL A 179 3.99 -1.81 -1.60
N ILE A 180 4.72 -2.53 -2.45
CA ILE A 180 4.64 -4.00 -2.53
C ILE A 180 5.01 -4.64 -1.19
N VAL A 181 6.16 -4.26 -0.62
CA VAL A 181 6.64 -4.82 0.64
C VAL A 181 5.65 -4.56 1.78
N SER A 182 5.09 -3.35 1.84
CA SER A 182 4.08 -3.01 2.85
C SER A 182 2.82 -3.88 2.74
N GLY A 183 2.36 -4.18 1.51
CA GLY A 183 1.25 -5.10 1.28
C GLY A 183 1.61 -6.54 1.65
N MET A 184 2.84 -6.97 1.32
CA MET A 184 3.34 -8.31 1.60
C MET A 184 3.45 -8.64 3.09
N ILE A 185 3.69 -7.65 3.95
CA ILE A 185 3.84 -7.86 5.40
C ILE A 185 2.48 -8.12 6.07
N GLN A 186 1.39 -7.55 5.56
CA GLN A 186 0.06 -7.60 6.20
C GLN A 186 -0.45 -9.03 6.49
N PRO A 187 -0.34 -10.01 5.56
CA PRO A 187 -0.77 -11.38 5.85
C PRO A 187 0.04 -12.06 6.96
N PHE A 188 1.31 -11.71 7.16
CA PHE A 188 2.13 -12.26 8.25
C PHE A 188 1.72 -11.70 9.62
N ILE A 189 1.36 -10.42 9.69
CA ILE A 189 0.80 -9.81 10.90
C ILE A 189 -0.49 -10.54 11.29
N ALA A 190 -1.38 -10.76 10.30
CA ALA A 190 -2.61 -11.53 10.49
C ALA A 190 -2.35 -12.95 11.02
N LEU A 191 -1.39 -13.68 10.44
CA LEU A 191 -0.99 -15.01 10.92
C LEU A 191 -0.49 -14.99 12.38
N GLY A 192 0.26 -13.95 12.77
CA GLY A 192 0.68 -13.76 14.16
C GLY A 192 -0.51 -13.66 15.12
N PHE A 193 -1.54 -12.88 14.75
CA PHE A 193 -2.78 -12.79 15.55
C PHE A 193 -3.54 -14.12 15.60
N VAL A 194 -3.64 -14.83 14.47
CA VAL A 194 -4.27 -16.15 14.42
C VAL A 194 -3.58 -17.12 15.37
N ALA A 195 -2.24 -17.13 15.41
CA ALA A 195 -1.48 -17.99 16.31
C ALA A 195 -1.78 -17.68 17.80
N VAL A 196 -1.82 -16.40 18.19
CA VAL A 196 -2.14 -15.99 19.56
C VAL A 196 -3.55 -16.40 19.95
N ILE A 197 -4.54 -16.16 19.08
CA ILE A 197 -5.95 -16.48 19.34
C ILE A 197 -6.17 -17.99 19.38
N PHE A 198 -5.49 -18.75 18.53
CA PHE A 198 -5.50 -20.20 18.59
C PHE A 198 -5.07 -20.71 19.97
N VAL A 199 -3.97 -20.19 20.53
CA VAL A 199 -3.51 -20.55 21.88
C VAL A 199 -4.56 -20.20 22.94
N ILE A 200 -5.15 -19.00 22.89
CA ILE A 200 -6.19 -18.55 23.84
C ILE A 200 -7.39 -19.49 23.83
N ILE A 201 -7.87 -19.86 22.64
CA ILE A 201 -9.02 -20.75 22.46
C ILE A 201 -8.67 -22.18 22.90
N ARG A 202 -7.50 -22.69 22.47
CA ARG A 202 -7.07 -24.07 22.74
C ARG A 202 -6.91 -24.35 24.23
N TYR A 203 -6.34 -23.42 24.98
CA TYR A 203 -6.15 -23.55 26.43
C TYR A 203 -7.33 -23.04 27.26
N GLN A 204 -8.45 -22.68 26.61
CA GLN A 204 -9.67 -22.20 27.28
C GLN A 204 -9.42 -21.08 28.29
N VAL A 205 -8.47 -20.19 27.98
CA VAL A 205 -8.05 -19.09 28.85
C VAL A 205 -9.23 -18.18 29.24
N LEU A 206 -10.25 -18.13 28.39
CA LEU A 206 -11.45 -17.30 28.54
C LEU A 206 -12.66 -18.00 29.18
N GLY A 207 -12.55 -19.30 29.54
CA GLY A 207 -13.69 -20.06 30.07
C GLY A 207 -14.87 -20.20 29.09
N ILE A 208 -14.68 -19.88 27.82
CA ILE A 208 -15.71 -20.04 26.78
C ILE A 208 -15.90 -21.53 26.55
N SER A 209 -17.03 -22.05 27.01
CA SER A 209 -17.46 -23.42 26.77
C SER A 209 -17.91 -23.53 25.31
N ILE A 210 -16.95 -23.70 24.40
CA ILE A 210 -17.26 -24.00 23.00
C ILE A 210 -17.89 -25.39 22.98
N GLY A 211 -19.15 -25.46 22.53
CA GLY A 211 -19.98 -26.67 22.55
C GLY A 211 -19.35 -27.88 21.83
N THR A 212 -20.10 -28.97 21.81
CA THR A 212 -19.78 -30.32 21.27
C THR A 212 -18.73 -30.37 20.14
N GLU A 213 -17.89 -31.41 20.16
CA GLU A 213 -16.60 -31.50 19.43
C GLU A 213 -16.61 -31.10 17.95
N GLY A 214 -17.71 -31.33 17.22
CA GLY A 214 -17.84 -30.92 15.81
C GLY A 214 -17.89 -29.40 15.58
N ASN A 215 -18.32 -28.61 16.58
CA ASN A 215 -18.35 -27.15 16.47
C ASN A 215 -17.00 -26.48 16.77
N LYS A 216 -16.05 -27.20 17.39
CA LYS A 216 -14.77 -26.61 17.81
C LYS A 216 -13.91 -26.19 16.62
N GLU A 217 -13.84 -27.01 15.57
CA GLU A 217 -13.07 -26.70 14.37
C GLU A 217 -13.68 -25.54 13.57
N ALA A 218 -15.00 -25.54 13.40
CA ALA A 218 -15.70 -24.44 12.74
C ALA A 218 -15.48 -23.11 13.47
N VAL A 219 -15.55 -23.11 14.81
CA VAL A 219 -15.25 -21.92 15.62
C VAL A 219 -13.79 -21.47 15.45
N LEU A 220 -12.84 -22.40 15.38
CA LEU A 220 -11.44 -22.09 15.12
C LEU A 220 -11.22 -21.48 13.74
N TRP A 221 -11.86 -21.99 12.69
CA TRP A 221 -11.76 -21.43 11.33
C TRP A 221 -12.39 -20.05 11.24
N VAL A 222 -13.56 -19.85 11.84
CA VAL A 222 -14.22 -18.55 11.90
C VAL A 222 -13.37 -17.57 12.70
N ALA A 223 -12.81 -17.99 13.84
CA ALA A 223 -11.92 -17.16 14.63
C ALA A 223 -10.67 -16.78 13.83
N ALA A 224 -10.03 -17.73 13.15
CA ALA A 224 -8.87 -17.47 12.31
C ALA A 224 -9.18 -16.49 11.18
N PHE A 225 -10.29 -16.71 10.47
CA PHE A 225 -10.77 -15.79 9.44
C PHE A 225 -11.02 -14.39 9.99
N LEU A 226 -11.70 -14.26 11.13
CA LEU A 226 -11.98 -12.96 11.76
C LEU A 226 -10.71 -12.25 12.23
N CYS A 227 -9.73 -12.99 12.74
CA CYS A 227 -8.43 -12.44 13.14
C CYS A 227 -7.68 -11.88 11.93
N GLY A 228 -7.66 -12.61 10.82
CA GLY A 228 -7.10 -12.12 9.58
C GLY A 228 -7.89 -10.95 9.00
N PHE A 229 -9.22 -11.04 9.03
CA PHE A 229 -10.13 -10.03 8.53
C PHE A 229 -10.02 -8.71 9.29
N SER A 230 -9.71 -8.77 10.58
CA SER A 230 -9.72 -7.61 11.44
C SER A 230 -8.59 -7.62 12.44
N GLU A 231 -7.44 -7.14 11.98
CA GLU A 231 -6.40 -6.58 12.85
C GLU A 231 -6.97 -5.59 13.90
N ARG A 232 -8.20 -5.08 13.75
CA ARG A 232 -8.90 -4.24 14.74
C ARG A 232 -9.79 -5.00 15.74
N PHE A 233 -10.29 -6.20 15.42
CA PHE A 233 -11.06 -7.02 16.35
C PHE A 233 -10.14 -7.80 17.30
N ALA A 234 -8.92 -8.13 16.86
CA ALA A 234 -7.93 -8.77 17.73
C ALA A 234 -7.67 -7.96 19.03
N PRO A 235 -7.46 -6.63 19.00
CA PRO A 235 -7.40 -5.81 20.21
C PRO A 235 -8.63 -5.92 21.11
N ALA A 236 -9.85 -5.96 20.55
CA ALA A 236 -11.07 -6.06 21.34
C ALA A 236 -11.16 -7.41 22.09
N ILE A 237 -10.80 -8.51 21.42
CA ILE A 237 -10.74 -9.84 22.03
C ILE A 237 -9.61 -9.90 23.07
N LEU A 238 -8.42 -9.39 22.74
CA LEU A 238 -7.27 -9.32 23.66
C LEU A 238 -7.58 -8.48 24.90
N ASN A 239 -8.23 -7.33 24.74
CA ASN A 239 -8.64 -6.47 25.85
C ASN A 239 -9.69 -7.15 26.73
N SER A 240 -10.66 -7.84 26.13
CA SER A 240 -11.64 -8.65 26.86
C SER A 240 -10.95 -9.79 27.62
N THR A 241 -9.92 -10.39 27.04
CA THR A 241 -9.10 -11.44 27.67
C THR A 241 -8.26 -10.91 28.82
N ALA A 242 -7.61 -9.75 28.64
CA ALA A 242 -6.84 -9.09 29.68
C ALA A 242 -7.72 -8.67 30.87
N ALA A 243 -8.93 -8.18 30.59
CA ALA A 243 -9.93 -7.86 31.61
C ALA A 243 -10.36 -9.10 32.40
N ALA A 244 -10.62 -10.24 31.72
CA ALA A 244 -10.95 -11.50 32.39
C ALA A 244 -9.78 -12.00 33.28
N PHE A 245 -8.55 -11.92 32.80
CA PHE A 245 -7.35 -12.33 33.56
C PHE A 245 -7.13 -11.50 34.82
N THR A 246 -7.33 -10.18 34.73
CA THR A 246 -7.20 -9.27 35.88
C THR A 246 -8.33 -9.47 36.90
N ALA A 247 -9.55 -9.75 36.44
CA ALA A 247 -10.67 -10.09 37.31
C ALA A 247 -10.44 -11.42 38.07
N GLY A 248 -9.97 -12.47 37.40
CA GLY A 248 -9.69 -13.77 38.03
C GLY A 248 -8.59 -13.71 39.11
N LYS A 249 -7.59 -12.83 38.94
CA LYS A 249 -6.53 -12.62 39.94
C LYS A 249 -7.02 -11.90 41.21
N SER A 250 -8.14 -11.19 41.11
CA SER A 250 -8.75 -10.43 42.21
C SER A 250 -9.66 -11.29 43.09
N ALA A 251 -10.21 -12.38 42.53
CA ALA A 251 -11.09 -13.31 43.24
C ALA A 251 -10.34 -14.43 44.01
N SER A 252 -9.01 -14.47 43.92
CA SER A 252 -8.14 -15.48 44.56
C SER A 252 -7.39 -14.94 45.81
N LYS A 253 -7.82 -13.80 46.36
CA LYS A 253 -7.41 -13.30 47.67
C LYS A 253 -8.58 -13.33 48.63
#